data_AF-A0A0E9MCC2-F1
#
_entry.id   AF-A0A0E9MCC2-F1
#
_cell.length_a   1.000
_cell.length_b   1.000
_cell.length_c   1.000
_cell.angle_alpha   90.00
_cell.angle_beta   90.00
_cell.angle_gamma   90.00
#
_symmetry.space_group_name_H-M   'P 1'
#
loop_
_entity.id
_entity.type
_entity.pdbx_description
1 polymer ?
#
loop_
_entity_poly.entity_id
_entity_poly.type
_entity_poly.pdbx_seq_one_letter_code
_entity_poly.pdbx_strand_id
1 'polypeptide(L)'
;MWLENQLMYNRESNPTGFGQEFKWHGGFHQLNWQPSKDYITYARYDYIKSDAFDDTSSTVNGHTGLTKSAPSERDIIVGLQHLVNANTKLVAEYRHHVFEDKATATSAQLKDDGFTLRAMFGF
;
A
#
# COMPACT_ATOMS: atom_id res chain seq x y z
N MET A 1 -13.64 -4.32 -20.26
CA MET A 1 -12.43 -4.26 -19.40
C MET A 1 -11.97 -2.82 -19.36
N TRP A 2 -11.37 -2.39 -18.25
CA TRP A 2 -10.76 -1.08 -18.13
C TRP A 2 -9.60 -1.11 -17.15
N LEU A 3 -8.69 -0.15 -17.27
CA LEU A 3 -7.53 0.00 -16.42
C LEU A 3 -7.68 1.29 -15.60
N GLU A 4 -7.50 1.18 -14.29
CA GLU A 4 -7.42 2.29 -13.37
C GLU A 4 -6.00 2.37 -12.82
N ASN A 5 -5.46 3.59 -12.77
CA ASN A 5 -4.13 3.82 -12.26
C ASN A 5 -4.16 5.04 -11.36
N GLN A 6 -3.37 5.01 -10.30
CA GLN A 6 -3.13 6.17 -9.46
C GLN A 6 -1.64 6.22 -9.15
N LEU A 7 -1.09 7.42 -9.22
CA LEU A 7 0.28 7.71 -8.78
C LEU A 7 0.20 8.77 -7.69
N MET A 8 0.99 8.59 -6.65
CA MET A 8 1.10 9.48 -5.51
C MET A 8 2.57 9.76 -5.23
N TYR A 9 2.82 10.99 -4.82
CA TYR A 9 4.11 11.45 -4.34
C TYR A 9 3.87 12.27 -3.08
N ASN A 10 4.71 12.06 -2.07
CA ASN A 10 4.65 12.80 -0.84
C ASN A 10 6.04 13.16 -0.33
N ARG A 11 6.09 14.28 0.40
CA ARG A 11 7.29 14.85 1.00
C ARG A 11 6.95 15.40 2.38
N GLU A 12 7.61 14.89 3.40
CA GLU A 12 7.50 15.30 4.79
C GLU A 12 8.82 15.91 5.25
N SER A 13 8.81 17.15 5.71
CA SER A 13 10.03 17.90 6.02
C SER A 13 10.67 17.53 7.36
N ASN A 14 9.93 16.93 8.29
CA ASN A 14 10.43 16.55 9.62
C ASN A 14 9.54 15.49 10.30
N PRO A 15 9.42 14.27 9.74
CA PRO A 15 8.48 13.27 10.26
C PRO A 15 8.87 12.74 11.65
N THR A 16 10.15 12.72 12.00
CA THR A 16 10.64 12.19 13.29
C THR A 16 11.01 13.27 14.30
N GLY A 17 10.97 14.55 13.94
CA GLY A 17 11.41 15.65 14.80
C GLY A 17 12.92 15.92 14.77
N PHE A 18 13.72 15.09 14.07
CA PHE A 18 15.19 15.19 14.02
C PHE A 18 15.74 15.98 12.82
N GLY A 19 14.90 16.73 12.11
CA GLY A 19 15.31 17.61 11.01
C GLY A 19 15.69 16.89 9.71
N GLN A 20 15.36 15.61 9.61
CA GLN A 20 15.50 14.82 8.39
C GLN A 20 14.23 14.86 7.56
N GLU A 21 14.39 14.83 6.25
CA GLU A 21 13.28 14.80 5.31
C GLU A 21 12.92 13.34 4.93
N PHE A 22 11.63 13.05 4.78
CA PHE A 22 11.14 11.77 4.28
C PHE A 22 10.31 11.97 3.02
N LYS A 23 10.65 11.20 1.99
CA LYS A 23 9.93 11.19 0.73
C LYS A 23 9.47 9.79 0.44
N TRP A 24 8.28 9.68 -0.12
CA TRP A 24 7.82 8.42 -0.66
C TRP A 24 6.98 8.64 -1.91
N HIS A 25 6.97 7.63 -2.76
CA HIS A 25 6.12 7.57 -3.92
C HIS A 25 5.45 6.21 -3.96
N GLY A 26 4.28 6.16 -4.57
CA GLY A 26 3.50 4.95 -4.61
C GLY A 26 2.26 5.12 -5.45
N GLY A 27 1.40 4.12 -5.39
CA GLY A 27 0.20 4.12 -6.20
C GLY A 27 -0.26 2.72 -6.49
N PHE A 28 -1.08 2.62 -7.53
CA PHE A 28 -1.62 1.34 -7.96
C PHE A 28 -1.88 1.26 -9.44
N HIS A 29 -1.91 0.03 -9.93
CA HIS A 29 -2.43 -0.36 -11.23
C HIS A 29 -3.52 -1.41 -11.01
N GLN A 30 -4.73 -1.17 -11.53
CA GLN A 30 -5.88 -2.07 -11.36
C GLN A 30 -6.51 -2.36 -12.72
N LEU A 31 -6.50 -3.63 -13.11
CA LEU A 31 -7.21 -4.13 -14.28
C LEU A 31 -8.56 -4.68 -13.84
N ASN A 32 -9.64 -4.11 -14.36
CA ASN A 32 -11.00 -4.56 -14.12
C ASN A 32 -11.59 -5.25 -15.35
N TRP A 33 -12.33 -6.32 -15.12
CA TRP A 33 -13.10 -7.03 -16.12
C TRP A 33 -14.51 -7.31 -15.62
N GLN A 34 -15.50 -6.87 -16.41
CA GLN A 34 -16.90 -7.16 -16.17
C GLN A 34 -17.38 -8.22 -17.18
N PRO A 35 -17.27 -9.52 -16.86
CA PRO A 35 -17.73 -10.59 -17.75
C PRO A 35 -19.25 -10.63 -17.93
N SER A 36 -20.01 -10.07 -16.99
CA SER A 36 -21.48 -9.97 -17.07
C SER A 36 -21.98 -8.76 -16.29
N LYS A 37 -23.27 -8.44 -16.42
CA LYS A 37 -23.91 -7.34 -15.67
C LYS A 37 -23.80 -7.49 -14.15
N ASP A 38 -23.71 -8.72 -13.64
CA ASP A 38 -23.79 -9.01 -12.21
C ASP A 38 -22.39 -9.26 -11.60
N TYR A 39 -21.33 -9.37 -12.39
CA TYR A 39 -20.00 -9.74 -11.90
C TYR A 39 -18.90 -8.82 -12.42
N ILE A 40 -18.03 -8.37 -11.51
CA ILE A 40 -16.79 -7.66 -11.82
C ILE A 40 -15.63 -8.41 -11.15
N THR A 41 -14.62 -8.81 -11.92
CA THR A 41 -13.36 -9.32 -11.39
C THR A 41 -12.25 -8.30 -11.63
N TYR A 42 -11.26 -8.26 -10.75
CA TYR A 42 -10.13 -7.36 -10.89
C TYR A 42 -8.85 -7.95 -10.31
N ALA A 43 -7.73 -7.49 -10.87
CA ALA A 43 -6.41 -7.68 -10.33
C ALA A 43 -5.76 -6.31 -10.13
N ARG A 44 -5.16 -6.09 -8.97
CA ARG A 44 -4.55 -4.83 -8.57
C ARG A 44 -3.15 -5.06 -8.02
N TYR A 45 -2.23 -4.20 -8.41
CA TYR A 45 -0.89 -4.13 -7.86
C TYR A 45 -0.70 -2.78 -7.19
N ASP A 46 -0.49 -2.80 -5.88
CA ASP A 46 -0.13 -1.63 -5.08
C ASP A 46 1.36 -1.61 -4.84
N TYR A 47 1.93 -0.40 -4.82
CA TYR A 47 3.32 -0.22 -4.44
C TYR A 47 3.50 1.09 -3.69
N ILE A 48 4.34 1.05 -2.67
CA ILE A 48 4.85 2.22 -1.99
C ILE A 48 6.36 2.01 -1.83
N LYS A 49 7.13 3.05 -2.11
CA LYS A 49 8.57 3.06 -1.92
C LYS A 49 8.99 4.40 -1.36
N SER A 50 9.75 4.37 -0.28
CA SER A 50 10.37 5.58 0.24
C SER A 50 11.82 5.71 -0.20
N ASP A 51 12.33 6.93 -0.10
CA ASP A 51 13.76 7.15 -0.05
C ASP A 51 14.34 6.58 1.26
N ALA A 52 15.65 6.31 1.26
CA ALA A 52 16.34 5.93 2.47
C ALA A 52 16.34 7.11 3.45
N PHE A 53 15.92 6.82 4.68
CA PHE A 53 15.83 7.74 5.80
C PHE A 53 16.83 7.32 6.88
N ASP A 54 17.60 8.26 7.41
CA ASP A 54 18.60 7.99 8.46
C ASP A 54 18.72 9.21 9.37
N ASP A 55 18.17 9.11 10.59
CA ASP A 55 18.30 10.14 11.62
C ASP A 55 19.28 9.76 12.74
N THR A 56 19.99 8.63 12.62
CA THR A 56 20.89 8.10 13.67
C THR A 56 22.08 8.98 13.99
N SER A 57 22.44 9.89 13.07
CA SER A 57 23.51 10.88 13.26
C SER A 57 23.00 12.26 13.72
N SER A 58 21.68 12.43 13.85
CA SER A 58 21.05 13.71 14.18
C SER A 58 20.76 13.80 15.69
N THR A 59 21.02 14.94 16.30
CA THR A 59 20.69 15.19 17.72
C THR A 59 19.91 16.50 17.84
N VAL A 60 18.73 16.44 18.46
CA VAL A 60 17.85 17.59 18.68
C VAL A 60 17.48 17.64 20.15
N ASN A 61 17.68 18.80 20.80
CA ASN A 61 17.40 19.00 22.23
C ASN A 61 18.03 17.94 23.16
N GLY A 62 19.21 17.43 22.82
CA GLY A 62 19.93 16.41 23.62
C GLY A 62 19.46 14.97 23.42
N HIS A 63 18.48 14.73 22.54
CA HIS A 63 18.08 13.38 22.12
C HIS A 63 18.72 13.06 20.77
N THR A 64 19.24 11.85 20.61
CA THR A 64 19.80 11.35 19.35
C THR A 64 18.75 10.52 18.62
N GLY A 65 18.62 10.71 17.31
CA GLY A 65 17.78 9.88 16.46
C GLY A 65 18.23 8.41 16.50
N LEU A 66 17.30 7.50 16.26
CA LEU A 66 17.54 6.05 16.40
C LEU A 66 17.02 5.27 15.18
N THR A 67 16.57 5.98 14.14
CA THR A 67 15.85 5.41 13.02
C THR A 67 16.71 5.44 11.75
N LYS A 68 16.86 4.27 11.15
CA LYS A 68 17.37 4.12 9.80
C LYS A 68 16.46 3.16 9.05
N SER A 69 15.83 3.63 7.98
CA SER A 69 14.76 2.89 7.30
C SER A 69 14.75 3.21 5.80
N ALA A 70 14.55 2.21 4.95
CA ALA A 70 14.39 2.34 3.51
C ALA A 70 13.24 1.42 3.05
N PRO A 71 12.01 1.70 3.52
CA PRO A 71 10.87 0.82 3.32
C PRO A 71 10.39 0.79 1.88
N SER A 72 10.02 -0.41 1.45
CA SER A 72 9.27 -0.67 0.23
C SER A 72 8.18 -1.68 0.55
N GLU A 73 6.99 -1.40 0.05
CA GLU A 73 5.80 -2.20 0.26
C GLU A 73 5.14 -2.47 -1.09
N ARG A 74 4.60 -3.68 -1.26
CA ARG A 74 3.79 -4.02 -2.42
C ARG A 74 2.69 -5.00 -2.05
N ASP A 75 1.53 -4.81 -2.66
CA ASP A 75 0.41 -5.76 -2.58
C ASP A 75 0.03 -6.25 -3.97
N ILE A 76 -0.27 -7.54 -4.09
CA ILE A 76 -1.02 -8.10 -5.21
C ILE A 76 -2.39 -8.48 -4.67
N ILE A 77 -3.44 -7.90 -5.25
CA ILE A 77 -4.83 -8.11 -4.86
C ILE A 77 -5.57 -8.70 -6.05
N VAL A 78 -6.36 -9.75 -5.81
CA VAL A 78 -7.31 -10.29 -6.79
C VAL A 78 -8.67 -10.34 -6.13
N GLY A 79 -9.67 -9.79 -6.81
CA GLY A 79 -11.02 -9.67 -6.25
C GLY A 79 -12.13 -10.03 -7.22
N LEU A 80 -13.26 -10.42 -6.64
CA LEU A 80 -14.52 -10.68 -7.31
C LEU A 80 -15.62 -9.87 -6.61
N GLN A 81 -16.39 -9.12 -7.38
CA GLN A 81 -17.58 -8.41 -6.96
C GLN A 81 -18.81 -9.03 -7.61
N HIS A 82 -19.83 -9.31 -6.81
CA HIS A 82 -21.15 -9.73 -7.25
C HIS A 82 -22.15 -8.59 -6.95
N LEU A 83 -22.69 -8.00 -8.00
CA LEU A 83 -23.69 -6.93 -7.97
C LEU A 83 -25.07 -7.56 -7.87
N VAL A 84 -25.53 -7.79 -6.64
CA VAL A 84 -26.79 -8.51 -6.37
C VAL A 84 -27.99 -7.72 -6.86
N ASN A 85 -27.97 -6.41 -6.68
CA ASN A 85 -28.95 -5.46 -7.18
C ASN A 85 -28.34 -4.05 -7.21
N ALA A 86 -29.13 -3.04 -7.57
CA ALA A 86 -28.68 -1.65 -7.65
C ALA A 86 -28.11 -1.09 -6.33
N ASN A 87 -28.44 -1.70 -5.20
CA ASN A 87 -28.13 -1.23 -3.86
C ASN A 87 -27.22 -2.18 -3.09
N THR A 88 -26.91 -3.37 -3.61
CA THR A 88 -26.22 -4.43 -2.86
C THR A 88 -25.10 -5.02 -3.68
N LYS A 89 -23.90 -5.08 -3.10
CA LYS A 89 -22.79 -5.83 -3.68
C LYS A 89 -22.05 -6.65 -2.63
N LEU A 90 -21.59 -7.83 -3.04
CA LEU A 90 -20.70 -8.71 -2.28
C LEU A 90 -19.33 -8.67 -2.92
N VAL A 91 -18.26 -8.58 -2.13
CA VAL A 91 -16.88 -8.54 -2.60
C VAL A 91 -16.07 -9.59 -1.85
N ALA A 92 -15.34 -10.40 -2.60
CA ALA A 92 -14.32 -11.30 -2.09
C ALA A 92 -12.96 -10.88 -2.62
N GLU A 93 -11.95 -10.78 -1.76
CA GLU A 93 -10.59 -10.40 -2.14
C GLU A 93 -9.56 -11.29 -1.47
N TYR A 94 -8.57 -11.70 -2.26
CA TYR A 94 -7.31 -12.21 -1.76
C TYR A 94 -6.22 -11.14 -1.94
N ARG A 95 -5.34 -11.01 -0.96
CA ARG A 95 -4.18 -10.12 -0.95
C ARG A 95 -2.93 -10.91 -0.60
N HIS A 96 -1.88 -10.72 -1.39
CA HIS A 96 -0.52 -11.07 -1.04
C HIS A 96 0.27 -9.80 -0.78
N HIS A 97 0.81 -9.64 0.43
CA HIS A 97 1.53 -8.46 0.89
C HIS A 97 3.00 -8.76 1.12
N VAL A 98 3.86 -7.84 0.70
CA VAL A 98 5.30 -7.88 0.98
C VAL A 98 5.79 -6.51 1.41
N PHE A 99 6.37 -6.45 2.60
CA PHE A 99 7.11 -5.31 3.11
C PHE A 99 8.61 -5.66 3.23
N GLU A 100 9.47 -4.74 2.80
CA GLU A 100 10.93 -4.85 2.88
C GLU A 100 11.51 -3.55 3.41
N ASP A 101 12.40 -3.62 4.40
CA ASP A 101 13.26 -2.50 4.82
C ASP A 101 14.73 -2.91 4.67
N LYS A 102 15.45 -2.18 3.81
CA LYS A 102 16.85 -2.47 3.43
C LYS A 102 17.86 -1.46 3.98
N ALA A 103 17.50 -0.69 5.00
CA ALA A 103 18.36 0.38 5.48
C ALA A 103 19.60 -0.10 6.25
N THR A 104 19.61 -1.33 6.75
CA THR A 104 20.72 -1.91 7.51
C THR A 104 21.24 -3.20 6.88
N ALA A 105 22.39 -3.70 7.36
CA ALA A 105 22.99 -4.95 6.87
C ALA A 105 22.08 -6.17 7.05
N THR A 106 21.12 -6.10 7.98
CA THR A 106 20.06 -7.10 8.15
C THR A 106 18.76 -6.51 7.62
N SER A 107 18.37 -6.93 6.42
CA SER A 107 17.07 -6.50 5.86
C SER A 107 15.92 -7.08 6.68
N ALA A 108 14.98 -6.24 7.10
CA ALA A 108 13.71 -6.70 7.64
C ALA A 108 12.77 -7.02 6.47
N GLN A 109 12.13 -8.18 6.51
CA GLN A 109 11.13 -8.57 5.52
C GLN A 109 9.92 -9.17 6.22
N LEU A 110 8.74 -8.71 5.84
CA LEU A 110 7.46 -9.26 6.25
C LEU A 110 6.71 -9.70 4.99
N LYS A 111 6.11 -10.88 5.06
CA LYS A 111 5.19 -11.39 4.03
C LYS A 111 3.96 -11.89 4.73
N ASP A 112 2.79 -11.49 4.26
CA ASP A 112 1.51 -12.00 4.73
C ASP A 112 0.53 -12.17 3.58
N ASP A 113 -0.44 -13.03 3.84
CA ASP A 113 -1.54 -13.32 2.94
C ASP A 113 -2.84 -13.04 3.68
N GLY A 114 -3.78 -12.38 2.99
CA GLY A 114 -5.06 -11.98 3.55
C GLY A 114 -6.21 -12.39 2.64
N PHE A 115 -7.33 -12.78 3.24
CA PHE A 115 -8.59 -12.97 2.54
C PHE A 115 -9.68 -12.16 3.23
N THR A 116 -10.48 -11.45 2.44
CA THR A 116 -11.59 -10.65 2.96
C THR A 116 -12.88 -10.93 2.20
N LEU A 117 -13.99 -10.86 2.94
CA LEU A 117 -15.35 -10.91 2.42
C LEU A 117 -16.08 -9.66 2.92
N ARG A 118 -16.72 -8.93 2.01
CA ARG A 118 -17.43 -7.69 2.33
C ARG A 118 -18.81 -7.70 1.69
N ALA A 119 -19.82 -7.25 2.42
CA ALA A 119 -21.13 -6.91 1.88
C ALA A 119 -21.32 -5.41 2.01
N MET A 120 -21.75 -4.75 0.94
CA MET A 120 -22.00 -3.31 0.92
C MET A 120 -23.44 -3.05 0.50
N PHE A 121 -24.11 -2.16 1.23
CA PHE A 121 -25.49 -1.76 1.02
C PHE A 121 -25.56 -0.24 0.84
N GLY A 122 -26.08 0.22 -0.29
CA GLY A 122 -26.42 1.62 -0.54
C GLY A 122 -27.89 1.87 -0.28
N PHE A 123 -28.22 2.93 0.45
CA PHE A 123 -29.59 3.37 0.77
C PHE A 123 -29.88 4.72 0.13
#